data_AF-A0A7L4Q2A7-F1
#
_entry.id   AF-A0A7L4Q2A7-F1
#
_cell.length_a   1.000
_cell.length_b   1.000
_cell.length_c   1.000
_cell.angle_alpha   90.00
_cell.angle_beta   90.00
_cell.angle_gamma   90.00
#
_symmetry.space_group_name_H-M   'P 1'
#
loop_
_entity.id
_entity.type
_entity.pdbx_description
1 polymer ?
#
loop_
_entity_poly.entity_id
_entity_poly.type
_entity_poly.pdbx_seq_one_letter_code
_entity_poly.pdbx_strand_id
1 'polypeptide(L)'
;RVSGPVPPSIPSADFSANRTSGTYPLAIQFYDLSDGNPTDWLWDFGDGTTSTERNPVHMFTSQGIYTIALTVTNSLGTDTERKSQFITVTEPPEFIVDFTAEPVRGYSPLAVQFTDLSTGTPTAWFWNFGDGAISAEQNPVHRYGPGIFSVSLKATYANGSATASKPGFIIVFGTGGGGGGGGGGGGGYIISSPTTTPAPSPEPTLPAGAAPCDLPVDITNRATRSFRISSPDEIASLTIDRGTRITCDNESLECIFVTVVASETLAPLTDTSSYIFTGYAYAIRPDCMLLDTGAQFTLTLTGADWAVLGDRDLSLWWWDADQSRWTMLPTAIDRQSRMAVTGVTSGGTYILLRTAEPVSVVPPPTPPPIPQPQGDHRLIMIVSLVLLSAGLALRLGRRERENRSDGALLLWVSGTVLMILGILYQITLVTRASGSHLSSLHSLPGFFTVIVVIAGLGLWIRYRVHHQSRQPAALDWVLVAGVIALYGTILLAFLAG
;
A
#
# COMPACT_ATOMS: atom_id res chain seq x y z
N ARG A 1 20.60 80.97 3.27
CA ARG A 1 19.82 80.73 4.51
C ARG A 1 20.75 80.03 5.48
N VAL A 2 21.02 80.64 6.63
CA VAL A 2 21.72 79.98 7.74
C VAL A 2 20.78 78.88 8.23
N SER A 3 21.13 77.61 8.02
CA SER A 3 20.46 76.48 8.65
C SER A 3 20.86 76.50 10.13
N GLY A 4 20.13 77.27 10.93
CA GLY A 4 20.19 77.14 12.38
C GLY A 4 19.75 75.74 12.82
N PRO A 5 20.12 75.28 14.03
CA PRO A 5 19.65 74.00 14.54
C PRO A 5 18.12 73.98 14.53
N VAL A 6 17.55 72.92 13.94
CA VAL A 6 16.11 72.67 13.95
C VAL A 6 15.66 72.69 15.42
N PRO A 7 14.64 73.48 15.79
CA PRO A 7 14.17 73.52 17.18
C PRO A 7 13.77 72.11 17.62
N PRO A 8 14.05 71.71 18.87
CA PRO A 8 13.75 70.36 19.33
C PRO A 8 12.23 70.13 19.24
N SER A 9 11.84 69.05 18.57
CA SER A 9 10.46 68.62 18.38
C SER A 9 10.20 67.29 19.08
N ILE A 10 8.93 66.99 19.36
CA ILE A 10 8.52 65.63 19.76
C ILE A 10 8.95 64.67 18.64
N PRO A 11 9.46 63.47 18.97
CA PRO A 11 9.92 62.53 17.96
C PRO A 11 8.74 62.02 17.12
N SER A 12 9.01 61.69 15.86
CA SER A 12 8.07 61.01 14.96
C SER A 12 8.73 59.73 14.51
N ALA A 13 8.19 58.59 14.94
CA ALA A 13 8.75 57.28 14.66
C ALA A 13 8.53 56.89 13.19
N ASP A 14 9.58 56.41 12.51
CA ASP A 14 9.46 55.69 11.24
C ASP A 14 10.67 54.77 11.05
N PHE A 15 10.50 53.74 10.23
CA PHE A 15 11.58 52.79 9.95
C PHE A 15 11.43 52.08 8.61
N SER A 16 12.52 51.49 8.14
CA SER A 16 12.53 50.57 7.00
C SER A 16 13.34 49.31 7.31
N ALA A 17 13.28 48.34 6.40
CA ALA A 17 14.09 47.12 6.46
C ALA A 17 14.73 46.85 5.09
N ASN A 18 15.86 46.17 5.08
CA ASN A 18 16.55 45.79 3.83
C ASN A 18 15.75 44.78 2.98
N ARG A 19 14.90 43.97 3.63
CA ARG A 19 13.96 43.04 3.00
C ARG A 19 12.77 42.81 3.92
N THR A 20 11.65 42.41 3.33
CA THR A 20 10.39 42.15 4.05
C THR A 20 9.92 40.70 3.93
N SER A 21 10.65 39.86 3.19
CA SER A 21 10.33 38.44 3.08
C SER A 21 11.55 37.55 2.84
N GLY A 22 11.40 36.26 3.15
CA GLY A 22 12.35 35.21 2.87
C GLY A 22 12.12 33.97 3.72
N THR A 23 13.01 32.98 3.61
CA THR A 23 12.94 31.73 4.37
C THR A 23 13.75 31.79 5.65
N TYR A 24 13.28 31.19 6.76
CA TYR A 24 14.07 31.12 7.99
C TYR A 24 15.26 30.14 7.86
N PRO A 25 16.38 30.36 8.59
CA PRO A 25 16.67 31.51 9.44
C PRO A 25 16.89 32.80 8.60
N LEU A 26 16.15 33.86 8.93
CA LEU A 26 16.09 35.08 8.14
C LEU A 26 16.63 36.27 8.93
N ALA A 27 17.86 36.69 8.62
CA ALA A 27 18.44 37.93 9.15
C ALA A 27 17.89 39.15 8.40
N ILE A 28 17.36 40.14 9.11
CA ILE A 28 16.85 41.40 8.57
C ILE A 28 17.54 42.56 9.25
N GLN A 29 18.06 43.48 8.44
CA GLN A 29 18.60 44.75 8.90
C GLN A 29 17.48 45.78 8.91
N PHE A 30 17.25 46.40 10.07
CA PHE A 30 16.32 47.51 10.24
C PHE A 30 17.05 48.85 10.25
N TYR A 31 16.37 49.89 9.76
CA TYR A 31 16.90 51.25 9.72
C TYR A 31 15.90 52.22 10.35
N ASP A 32 16.36 52.99 11.32
CA ASP A 32 15.64 54.11 11.92
C ASP A 32 15.54 55.28 10.92
N LEU A 33 14.32 55.72 10.65
CA LEU A 33 13.99 56.89 9.82
C LEU A 33 13.29 57.98 10.64
N SER A 34 13.34 57.90 11.98
CA SER A 34 12.59 58.77 12.86
C SER A 34 13.12 60.22 12.87
N ASP A 35 12.19 61.17 12.93
CA ASP A 35 12.47 62.60 13.07
C ASP A 35 12.46 63.06 14.54
N GLY A 36 12.91 64.28 14.80
CA GLY A 36 12.86 64.91 16.12
C GLY A 36 14.01 64.57 17.07
N ASN A 37 15.14 64.08 16.53
CA ASN A 37 16.37 63.77 17.29
C ASN A 37 16.11 62.85 18.51
N PRO A 38 15.65 61.61 18.29
CA PRO A 38 15.48 60.65 19.37
C PRO A 38 16.81 60.32 20.06
N THR A 39 16.74 60.08 21.37
CA THR A 39 17.85 59.66 22.23
C THR A 39 17.81 58.18 22.58
N ASP A 40 16.63 57.57 22.51
CA ASP A 40 16.40 56.17 22.87
C ASP A 40 15.50 55.46 21.85
N TRP A 41 15.80 54.19 21.58
CA TRP A 41 15.05 53.31 20.68
C TRP A 41 14.61 52.05 21.43
N LEU A 42 13.42 51.55 21.11
CA LEU A 42 12.95 50.23 21.51
C LEU A 42 12.21 49.59 20.34
N TRP A 43 12.81 48.54 19.82
CA TRP A 43 12.24 47.68 18.80
C TRP A 43 11.51 46.51 19.44
N ASP A 44 10.34 46.20 18.93
CA ASP A 44 9.62 44.95 19.16
C ASP A 44 9.44 44.26 17.81
N PHE A 45 10.02 43.06 17.68
CA PHE A 45 10.02 42.32 16.43
C PHE A 45 8.78 41.43 16.25
N GLY A 46 7.86 41.42 17.21
CA GLY A 46 6.62 40.65 17.15
C GLY A 46 6.79 39.13 17.34
N ASP A 47 8.01 38.68 17.66
CA ASP A 47 8.35 37.28 17.98
C ASP A 47 8.66 37.07 19.47
N GLY A 48 8.42 38.10 20.29
CA GLY A 48 8.72 38.11 21.72
C GLY A 48 10.11 38.65 22.06
N THR A 49 10.92 39.02 21.07
CA THR A 49 12.24 39.63 21.27
C THR A 49 12.23 41.14 20.98
N THR A 50 13.19 41.85 21.57
CA THR A 50 13.32 43.31 21.47
C THR A 50 14.77 43.74 21.28
N SER A 51 15.00 44.97 20.82
CA SER A 51 16.32 45.59 20.74
C SER A 51 16.27 47.08 21.09
N THR A 52 17.37 47.61 21.62
CA THR A 52 17.54 49.05 21.90
C THR A 52 18.55 49.74 20.97
N GLU A 53 19.08 49.02 20.00
CA GLU A 53 19.97 49.59 18.99
C GLU A 53 19.19 50.50 18.04
N ARG A 54 19.84 51.54 17.51
CA ARG A 54 19.22 52.42 16.51
C ARG A 54 18.90 51.68 15.20
N ASN A 55 19.82 50.83 14.74
CA ASN A 55 19.68 50.10 13.47
C ASN A 55 20.03 48.61 13.68
N PRO A 56 19.15 47.81 14.32
CA PRO A 56 19.47 46.43 14.67
C PRO A 56 19.46 45.48 13.46
N VAL A 57 20.23 44.40 13.58
CA VAL A 57 20.02 43.19 12.78
C VAL A 57 19.27 42.19 13.64
N HIS A 58 18.11 41.73 13.17
CA HIS A 58 17.31 40.71 13.86
C HIS A 58 17.22 39.43 13.05
N MET A 59 17.26 38.28 13.72
CA MET A 59 17.17 36.96 13.09
C MET A 59 15.86 36.27 13.45
N PHE A 60 14.98 36.14 12.46
CA PHE A 60 13.77 35.34 12.60
C PHE A 60 14.08 33.86 12.37
N THR A 61 13.85 33.03 13.39
CA THR A 61 14.19 31.59 13.38
C THR A 61 13.01 30.67 13.10
N SER A 62 11.79 31.21 13.01
CA SER A 62 10.58 30.45 12.71
C SER A 62 9.81 31.07 11.55
N GLN A 63 8.98 30.25 10.90
CA GLN A 63 7.99 30.74 9.95
C GLN A 63 6.95 31.60 10.68
N GLY A 64 6.57 32.70 10.06
CA GLY A 64 5.58 33.60 10.65
C GLY A 64 5.39 34.88 9.86
N ILE A 65 4.33 35.59 10.21
CA ILE A 65 4.09 36.96 9.74
C ILE A 65 4.24 37.85 10.96
N TYR A 66 5.24 38.73 10.95
CA TYR A 66 5.63 39.54 12.10
C TYR A 66 5.23 41.00 11.91
N THR A 67 4.65 41.56 12.97
CA THR A 67 4.37 42.99 13.11
C THR A 67 5.54 43.62 13.84
N ILE A 68 6.13 44.65 13.25
CA ILE A 68 7.30 45.33 13.82
C ILE A 68 6.86 46.67 14.42
N ALA A 69 7.32 46.96 15.63
CA ALA A 69 7.11 48.25 16.28
C ALA A 69 8.44 48.91 16.61
N LEU A 70 8.55 50.21 16.33
CA LEU A 70 9.65 51.05 16.79
C LEU A 70 9.08 52.13 17.69
N THR A 71 9.55 52.18 18.94
CA THR A 71 9.29 53.27 19.88
C THR A 71 10.54 54.13 20.02
N VAL A 72 10.42 55.43 19.79
CA VAL A 72 11.53 56.38 19.94
C VAL A 72 11.20 57.44 20.97
N THR A 73 12.18 57.84 21.77
CA THR A 73 12.00 58.81 22.87
C THR A 73 13.07 59.90 22.81
N ASN A 74 12.69 61.12 23.20
CA ASN A 74 13.61 62.20 23.55
C ASN A 74 13.10 62.95 24.79
N SER A 75 13.77 64.05 25.19
CA SER A 75 13.39 64.84 26.36
C SER A 75 12.02 65.52 26.28
N LEU A 76 11.41 65.57 25.09
CA LEU A 76 10.11 66.21 24.85
C LEU A 76 8.96 65.20 24.79
N GLY A 77 9.23 63.92 24.54
CA GLY A 77 8.20 62.88 24.49
C GLY A 77 8.64 61.60 23.80
N THR A 78 7.64 60.77 23.50
CA THR A 78 7.78 59.44 22.90
C THR A 78 6.77 59.30 21.77
N ASP A 79 7.16 58.58 20.71
CA ASP A 79 6.26 58.16 19.65
C ASP A 79 6.50 56.70 19.27
N THR A 80 5.51 56.04 18.67
CA THR A 80 5.58 54.62 18.28
C THR A 80 4.97 54.38 16.92
N GLU A 81 5.79 53.87 16.01
CA GLU A 81 5.34 53.40 14.70
C GLU A 81 5.15 51.88 14.73
N ARG A 82 4.04 51.39 14.16
CA ARG A 82 3.73 49.96 14.05
C ARG A 82 3.38 49.59 12.62
N LYS A 83 4.18 48.71 12.01
CA LYS A 83 3.92 48.14 10.68
C LYS A 83 3.42 46.71 10.82
N SER A 84 2.12 46.53 10.63
CA SER A 84 1.45 45.22 10.69
C SER A 84 1.86 44.33 9.51
N GLN A 85 2.09 43.05 9.79
CA GLN A 85 2.48 42.05 8.78
C GLN A 85 3.69 42.48 7.92
N PHE A 86 4.62 43.22 8.52
CA PHE A 86 5.70 43.86 7.80
C PHE A 86 6.77 42.88 7.32
N ILE A 87 7.03 41.83 8.09
CA ILE A 87 7.96 40.76 7.72
C ILE A 87 7.20 39.45 7.53
N THR A 88 7.39 38.81 6.38
CA THR A 88 6.86 37.47 6.07
C THR A 88 8.00 36.47 5.98
N VAL A 89 8.10 35.58 6.96
CA VAL A 89 9.08 34.51 6.98
C VAL A 89 8.40 33.22 6.59
N THR A 90 8.88 32.55 5.55
CA THR A 90 8.36 31.27 5.06
C THR A 90 9.29 30.12 5.46
N GLU A 91 8.77 28.90 5.43
CA GLU A 91 9.61 27.71 5.53
C GLU A 91 10.47 27.54 4.27
N PRO A 92 11.73 27.08 4.38
CA PRO A 92 12.49 26.61 3.24
C PRO A 92 11.72 25.54 2.47
N PRO A 93 11.82 25.46 1.13
CA PRO A 93 11.19 24.39 0.37
C PRO A 93 11.71 23.03 0.86
N GLU A 94 10.80 22.13 1.22
CA GLU A 94 11.12 20.78 1.63
C GLU A 94 11.70 20.00 0.44
N PHE A 95 12.95 19.54 0.55
CA PHE A 95 13.55 18.66 -0.46
C PHE A 95 13.06 17.24 -0.21
N ILE A 96 12.12 16.77 -1.02
CA ILE A 96 11.72 15.37 -0.98
C ILE A 96 12.67 14.63 -1.92
N VAL A 97 13.49 13.75 -1.35
CA VAL A 97 14.32 12.82 -2.12
C VAL A 97 13.64 11.47 -2.07
N ASP A 98 13.43 10.86 -3.23
CA ASP A 98 12.89 9.52 -3.35
C ASP A 98 13.34 8.92 -4.69
N PHE A 99 13.21 7.60 -4.84
CA PHE A 99 13.56 6.90 -6.04
C PHE A 99 12.81 5.57 -6.19
N THR A 100 12.73 5.05 -7.40
CA THR A 100 12.27 3.68 -7.67
C THR A 100 13.35 2.88 -8.35
N ALA A 101 13.15 1.56 -8.41
CA ALA A 101 14.00 0.66 -9.16
C ALA A 101 13.17 -0.44 -9.81
N GLU A 102 13.59 -0.89 -10.99
CA GLU A 102 12.96 -2.03 -11.66
C GLU A 102 13.99 -2.87 -12.44
N PRO A 103 14.02 -4.20 -12.25
CA PRO A 103 13.29 -5.00 -11.26
C PRO A 103 13.89 -4.92 -9.84
N VAL A 104 13.06 -5.00 -8.80
CA VAL A 104 13.51 -5.06 -7.39
C VAL A 104 13.91 -6.47 -6.93
N ARG A 105 13.52 -7.51 -7.66
CA ARG A 105 13.88 -8.91 -7.35
C ARG A 105 14.17 -9.70 -8.62
N GLY A 106 15.10 -10.65 -8.57
CA GLY A 106 15.41 -11.50 -9.71
C GLY A 106 16.62 -12.41 -9.48
N TYR A 107 17.09 -13.10 -10.52
CA TYR A 107 18.27 -13.96 -10.45
C TYR A 107 19.52 -13.23 -10.95
N SER A 108 20.67 -13.55 -10.35
CA SER A 108 21.96 -13.00 -10.74
C SER A 108 22.38 -13.44 -12.15
N PRO A 109 23.05 -12.59 -12.94
CA PRO A 109 23.25 -11.16 -12.69
C PRO A 109 21.96 -10.37 -12.97
N LEU A 110 21.52 -9.57 -11.98
CA LEU A 110 20.31 -8.76 -12.12
C LEU A 110 20.69 -7.34 -12.52
N ALA A 111 20.32 -6.92 -13.73
CA ALA A 111 20.38 -5.51 -14.14
C ALA A 111 19.14 -4.79 -13.62
N VAL A 112 19.35 -3.72 -12.85
CA VAL A 112 18.31 -2.91 -12.20
C VAL A 112 18.43 -1.48 -12.69
N GLN A 113 17.35 -0.93 -13.25
CA GLN A 113 17.23 0.48 -13.59
C GLN A 113 16.73 1.26 -12.38
N PHE A 114 17.46 2.29 -11.96
CA PHE A 114 17.03 3.23 -10.94
C PHE A 114 16.44 4.49 -11.56
N THR A 115 15.37 5.02 -10.97
CA THR A 115 14.73 6.26 -11.40
C THR A 115 14.64 7.23 -10.23
N ASP A 116 15.20 8.42 -10.40
CA ASP A 116 15.09 9.54 -9.47
C ASP A 116 13.67 10.11 -9.48
N LEU A 117 13.08 10.24 -8.28
CA LEU A 117 11.78 10.89 -8.05
C LEU A 117 11.90 12.14 -7.17
N SER A 118 13.13 12.66 -6.98
CA SER A 118 13.38 13.80 -6.11
C SER A 118 12.68 15.07 -6.62
N THR A 119 12.08 15.83 -5.70
CA THR A 119 11.47 17.14 -5.98
C THR A 119 12.46 18.28 -5.74
N GLY A 120 12.10 19.52 -6.05
CA GLY A 120 12.88 20.71 -5.64
C GLY A 120 14.08 21.08 -6.52
N THR A 121 14.16 20.58 -7.76
CA THR A 121 15.26 20.82 -8.72
C THR A 121 16.66 20.46 -8.19
N PRO A 122 16.98 19.16 -8.05
CA PRO A 122 18.33 18.73 -7.74
C PRO A 122 19.35 19.18 -8.79
N THR A 123 20.55 19.49 -8.32
CA THR A 123 21.72 19.88 -9.13
C THR A 123 22.76 18.76 -9.26
N ALA A 124 22.73 17.78 -8.36
CA ALA A 124 23.60 16.59 -8.41
C ALA A 124 22.97 15.40 -7.67
N TRP A 125 23.34 14.18 -8.09
CA TRP A 125 22.90 12.92 -7.49
C TRP A 125 24.11 12.11 -7.02
N PHE A 126 23.91 11.33 -5.97
CA PHE A 126 24.87 10.36 -5.49
C PHE A 126 24.13 9.10 -5.04
N TRP A 127 24.30 8.03 -5.79
CA TRP A 127 23.76 6.72 -5.51
C TRP A 127 24.77 5.87 -4.77
N ASN A 128 24.32 5.15 -3.76
CA ASN A 128 25.02 4.02 -3.18
C ASN A 128 24.12 2.79 -3.29
N PHE A 129 24.58 1.78 -4.03
CA PHE A 129 23.81 0.61 -4.38
C PHE A 129 23.77 -0.47 -3.29
N GLY A 130 24.54 -0.30 -2.20
CA GLY A 130 24.56 -1.24 -1.07
C GLY A 130 25.52 -2.42 -1.22
N ASP A 131 26.17 -2.56 -2.38
CA ASP A 131 27.20 -3.59 -2.67
C ASP A 131 28.62 -3.00 -2.79
N GLY A 132 28.78 -1.72 -2.42
CA GLY A 132 30.02 -0.97 -2.54
C GLY A 132 30.15 -0.16 -3.85
N ALA A 133 29.27 -0.37 -4.83
CA ALA A 133 29.23 0.45 -6.03
C ALA A 133 28.44 1.76 -5.81
N ILE A 134 28.83 2.81 -6.55
CA ILE A 134 28.23 4.15 -6.50
C ILE A 134 27.97 4.70 -7.90
N SER A 135 27.10 5.70 -8.02
CA SER A 135 26.87 6.44 -9.27
C SER A 135 26.54 7.91 -9.03
N ALA A 136 26.86 8.78 -9.99
CA ALA A 136 26.48 10.20 -9.99
C ALA A 136 25.44 10.55 -11.08
N GLU A 137 25.01 9.55 -11.87
CA GLU A 137 23.96 9.72 -12.87
C GLU A 137 22.61 9.93 -12.20
N GLN A 138 21.71 10.70 -12.84
CA GLN A 138 20.36 10.88 -12.31
C GLN A 138 19.56 9.55 -12.29
N ASN A 139 19.65 8.75 -13.37
CA ASN A 139 18.89 7.51 -13.53
C ASN A 139 19.80 6.35 -13.95
N PRO A 140 20.65 5.81 -13.05
CA PRO A 140 21.64 4.80 -13.41
C PRO A 140 21.03 3.40 -13.62
N VAL A 141 21.73 2.58 -14.41
CA VAL A 141 21.53 1.12 -14.43
C VAL A 141 22.68 0.46 -13.68
N HIS A 142 22.36 -0.39 -12.70
CA HIS A 142 23.36 -1.15 -11.95
C HIS A 142 23.14 -2.65 -12.08
N ARG A 143 24.23 -3.44 -12.01
CA ARG A 143 24.19 -4.90 -12.12
C ARG A 143 24.60 -5.54 -10.79
N TYR A 144 23.68 -6.27 -10.19
CA TYR A 144 23.87 -6.94 -8.91
C TYR A 144 24.23 -8.42 -9.07
N GLY A 145 25.15 -8.88 -8.22
CA GLY A 145 25.32 -10.30 -7.89
C GLY A 145 24.29 -10.78 -6.85
N PRO A 146 24.33 -12.05 -6.41
CA PRO A 146 23.41 -12.57 -5.41
C PRO A 146 23.55 -11.82 -4.07
N GLY A 147 22.43 -11.47 -3.44
CA GLY A 147 22.43 -10.72 -2.18
C GLY A 147 21.15 -9.92 -1.95
N ILE A 148 21.09 -9.24 -0.80
CA ILE A 148 20.05 -8.28 -0.45
C ILE A 148 20.75 -6.93 -0.26
N PHE A 149 20.31 -5.90 -0.99
CA PHE A 149 21.02 -4.63 -1.07
C PHE A 149 20.15 -3.46 -0.63
N SER A 150 20.67 -2.68 0.30
CA SER A 150 20.08 -1.41 0.75
C SER A 150 20.59 -0.29 -0.15
N VAL A 151 19.69 0.42 -0.81
CA VAL A 151 20.04 1.48 -1.76
C VAL A 151 19.80 2.84 -1.13
N SER A 152 20.68 3.80 -1.37
CA SER A 152 20.44 5.20 -1.02
C SER A 152 20.73 6.14 -2.18
N LEU A 153 19.94 7.20 -2.26
CA LEU A 153 20.12 8.33 -3.17
C LEU A 153 20.27 9.60 -2.34
N LYS A 154 21.37 10.31 -2.51
CA LYS A 154 21.55 11.67 -2.04
C LYS A 154 21.38 12.66 -3.19
N ALA A 155 20.44 13.58 -3.08
CA ALA A 155 20.24 14.68 -4.01
C ALA A 155 20.77 15.98 -3.40
N THR A 156 21.48 16.78 -4.20
CA THR A 156 22.07 18.06 -3.79
C THR A 156 21.37 19.22 -4.49
N TYR A 157 21.07 20.28 -3.76
CA TYR A 157 20.36 21.48 -4.19
C TYR A 157 21.24 22.71 -3.97
N ALA A 158 20.82 23.87 -4.51
CA ALA A 158 21.55 25.12 -4.34
C ALA A 158 21.71 25.56 -2.87
N ASN A 159 20.81 25.10 -2.00
CA ASN A 159 20.67 25.51 -0.60
C ASN A 159 20.73 24.32 0.38
N GLY A 160 21.14 23.13 -0.05
CA GLY A 160 21.26 21.98 0.86
C GLY A 160 21.39 20.63 0.14
N SER A 161 21.22 19.54 0.88
CA SER A 161 21.14 18.19 0.33
C SER A 161 20.24 17.33 1.21
N ALA A 162 19.53 16.39 0.59
CA ALA A 162 18.72 15.40 1.30
C ALA A 162 19.04 13.99 0.77
N THR A 163 18.73 12.97 1.57
CA THR A 163 19.04 11.58 1.24
C THR A 163 17.83 10.69 1.50
N ALA A 164 17.50 9.85 0.54
CA ALA A 164 16.56 8.75 0.70
C ALA A 164 17.32 7.42 0.79
N SER A 165 16.86 6.53 1.68
CA SER A 165 17.43 5.20 1.84
C SER A 165 16.31 4.17 1.87
N LYS A 166 16.44 3.11 1.06
CA LYS A 166 15.54 1.96 1.04
C LYS A 166 16.32 0.72 1.45
N PRO A 167 16.21 0.27 2.72
CA PRO A 167 16.94 -0.90 3.19
C PRO A 167 16.40 -2.19 2.55
N GLY A 168 17.29 -3.09 2.15
CA GLY A 168 16.94 -4.37 1.51
C GLY A 168 16.10 -4.24 0.24
N PHE A 169 16.22 -3.13 -0.47
CA PHE A 169 15.37 -2.75 -1.59
C PHE A 169 15.53 -3.67 -2.81
N ILE A 170 16.74 -4.17 -3.07
CA ILE A 170 17.02 -5.08 -4.18
C ILE A 170 17.36 -6.47 -3.64
N ILE A 171 16.69 -7.51 -4.15
CA ILE A 171 16.92 -8.91 -3.75
C ILE A 171 17.32 -9.74 -4.97
N VAL A 172 18.54 -10.25 -4.98
CA VAL A 172 19.06 -11.06 -6.07
C VAL A 172 19.32 -12.47 -5.60
N PHE A 173 18.63 -13.43 -6.21
CA PHE A 173 18.82 -14.85 -5.99
C PHE A 173 20.04 -15.35 -6.78
N GLY A 174 20.80 -16.29 -6.21
CA GLY A 174 21.83 -17.01 -6.97
C GLY A 174 21.20 -17.86 -8.07
N THR A 175 21.86 -17.97 -9.22
CA THR A 175 21.49 -18.97 -10.23
C THR A 175 21.77 -20.36 -9.65
N GLY A 176 20.73 -21.03 -9.19
CA GLY A 176 20.82 -22.39 -8.67
C GLY A 176 21.31 -23.34 -9.75
N GLY A 177 22.59 -23.67 -9.72
CA GLY A 177 23.06 -24.94 -10.23
C GLY A 177 22.44 -26.03 -9.35
N GLY A 178 21.57 -26.85 -9.92
CA GLY A 178 21.06 -28.03 -9.23
C GLY A 178 22.22 -28.96 -8.86
N GLY A 179 22.30 -29.32 -7.59
CA GLY A 179 23.26 -30.28 -7.06
C GLY A 179 22.96 -30.51 -5.59
N GLY A 180 22.37 -31.66 -5.28
CA GLY A 180 21.89 -32.00 -3.95
C GLY A 180 22.97 -32.41 -2.95
N GLY A 181 22.52 -32.67 -1.73
CA GLY A 181 23.18 -33.58 -0.79
C GLY A 181 23.87 -32.94 0.40
N GLY A 182 23.22 -33.09 1.57
CA GLY A 182 23.88 -33.66 2.75
C GLY A 182 24.77 -32.76 3.62
N GLY A 183 24.25 -32.45 4.81
CA GLY A 183 24.90 -32.84 6.08
C GLY A 183 26.07 -32.01 6.62
N GLY A 184 25.86 -31.44 7.81
CA GLY A 184 26.82 -31.60 8.92
C GLY A 184 27.75 -30.42 9.23
N GLY A 185 27.46 -29.75 10.36
CA GLY A 185 28.42 -29.61 11.47
C GLY A 185 29.50 -28.51 11.43
N GLY A 186 29.53 -27.70 12.50
CA GLY A 186 30.79 -27.38 13.20
C GLY A 186 31.33 -25.95 13.11
N GLY A 187 31.05 -25.17 14.16
CA GLY A 187 31.94 -24.29 14.95
C GLY A 187 33.11 -23.49 14.34
N GLY A 188 33.22 -22.22 14.76
CA GLY A 188 34.49 -21.48 14.79
C GLY A 188 34.35 -19.95 14.82
N TYR A 189 34.57 -19.32 15.99
CA TYR A 189 34.77 -17.88 16.18
C TYR A 189 36.21 -17.46 15.85
N ILE A 190 36.44 -16.32 15.18
CA ILE A 190 37.40 -15.26 15.63
C ILE A 190 37.15 -13.88 14.93
N ILE A 191 36.74 -12.90 15.74
CA ILE A 191 37.15 -11.48 15.92
C ILE A 191 37.76 -10.69 14.72
N SER A 192 37.12 -9.57 14.32
CA SER A 192 37.61 -8.17 14.49
C SER A 192 36.84 -7.14 13.62
N SER A 193 36.08 -6.23 14.26
CA SER A 193 35.81 -4.84 13.78
C SER A 193 37.06 -3.96 14.03
N PRO A 194 37.13 -2.65 13.70
CA PRO A 194 36.14 -1.72 13.12
C PRO A 194 36.75 -0.93 11.91
N THR A 195 36.16 0.08 11.25
CA THR A 195 35.86 1.41 11.79
C THR A 195 35.29 2.33 10.69
N THR A 196 34.13 2.92 11.00
CA THR A 196 33.66 4.31 10.73
C THR A 196 33.38 4.83 9.32
N THR A 197 32.10 4.79 8.94
CA THR A 197 31.29 5.98 8.57
C THR A 197 31.04 6.85 9.83
N PRO A 198 30.36 8.01 9.81
CA PRO A 198 30.00 8.98 8.76
C PRO A 198 30.25 10.45 9.28
N ALA A 199 29.69 11.53 8.72
CA ALA A 199 28.38 12.14 9.09
C ALA A 199 28.40 13.64 8.69
N PRO A 200 27.35 14.48 8.90
CA PRO A 200 25.97 14.23 9.32
C PRO A 200 24.90 15.00 8.47
N SER A 201 23.61 14.83 8.80
CA SER A 201 22.52 15.82 8.53
C SER A 201 22.38 16.76 9.74
N PRO A 202 21.92 18.03 9.61
CA PRO A 202 22.61 19.20 10.14
C PRO A 202 22.26 19.66 11.58
N GLU A 203 23.15 20.50 12.10
CA GLU A 203 23.48 20.87 13.50
C GLU A 203 22.48 21.79 14.23
N PRO A 204 22.27 21.57 15.55
CA PRO A 204 22.61 22.58 16.56
C PRO A 204 23.40 22.02 17.76
N THR A 205 24.41 22.77 18.19
CA THR A 205 25.36 22.50 19.29
C THR A 205 24.71 22.23 20.66
N LEU A 206 24.97 21.03 21.19
CA LEU A 206 25.18 20.77 22.62
C LEU A 206 26.54 21.35 23.05
N PRO A 207 26.76 21.70 24.35
CA PRO A 207 28.05 22.17 24.84
C PRO A 207 29.15 21.16 24.49
N ALA A 208 30.29 21.68 24.03
CA ALA A 208 31.48 20.87 23.78
C ALA A 208 31.84 20.06 25.04
N GLY A 209 31.80 18.72 24.94
CA GLY A 209 32.42 17.83 25.92
C GLY A 209 31.52 16.94 26.78
N ALA A 210 30.35 16.49 26.32
CA ALA A 210 29.71 15.33 26.97
C ALA A 210 30.32 14.01 26.44
N ALA A 211 31.21 13.42 27.23
CA ALA A 211 31.54 11.99 27.16
C ALA A 211 30.35 11.16 27.72
N PRO A 212 30.25 9.85 27.41
CA PRO A 212 29.01 9.08 27.31
C PRO A 212 28.59 8.46 28.66
N CYS A 213 27.37 7.94 28.73
CA CYS A 213 26.99 6.89 29.70
C CYS A 213 26.89 7.26 31.18
N ASP A 214 25.90 8.09 31.55
CA ASP A 214 25.39 8.13 32.93
C ASP A 214 23.88 7.90 32.91
N LEU A 215 23.46 6.66 33.17
CA LEU A 215 22.05 6.38 33.45
C LEU A 215 21.64 7.14 34.71
N PRO A 216 20.52 7.89 34.70
CA PRO A 216 20.10 8.67 35.85
C PRO A 216 19.46 7.75 36.91
N VAL A 217 20.23 6.86 37.53
CA VAL A 217 19.79 5.90 38.53
C VAL A 217 20.28 6.24 39.94
N ASP A 218 19.52 5.85 40.96
CA ASP A 218 19.92 6.00 42.36
C ASP A 218 20.80 4.84 42.85
N ILE A 219 21.23 4.91 44.12
CA ILE A 219 22.06 3.87 44.78
C ILE A 219 21.39 2.48 44.86
N THR A 220 20.11 2.36 44.51
CA THR A 220 19.36 1.10 44.44
C THR A 220 19.07 0.66 43.01
N ASN A 221 19.71 1.31 42.03
CA ASN A 221 19.54 1.15 40.59
C ASN A 221 18.11 1.45 40.11
N ARG A 222 17.46 2.46 40.69
CA ARG A 222 16.16 2.96 40.21
C ARG A 222 16.30 4.26 39.46
N ALA A 223 15.57 4.38 38.34
CA ALA A 223 15.50 5.60 37.57
C ALA A 223 15.05 6.79 38.44
N THR A 224 15.89 7.82 38.56
CA THR A 224 15.64 9.03 39.37
C THR A 224 14.63 9.97 38.72
N ARG A 225 14.47 9.89 37.39
CA ARG A 225 13.52 10.63 36.56
C ARG A 225 13.07 9.77 35.39
N SER A 226 11.98 10.15 34.72
CA SER A 226 11.62 9.56 33.44
C SER A 226 12.56 10.06 32.34
N PHE A 227 12.96 9.19 31.42
CA PHE A 227 13.77 9.55 30.26
C PHE A 227 13.48 8.65 29.07
N ARG A 228 13.75 9.17 27.87
CA ARG A 228 13.54 8.47 26.60
C ARG A 228 14.87 8.27 25.90
N ILE A 229 15.07 7.08 25.35
CA ILE A 229 16.18 6.74 24.48
C ILE A 229 15.59 6.43 23.11
N SER A 230 15.95 7.22 22.11
CA SER A 230 15.55 6.97 20.72
C SER A 230 16.65 6.23 19.99
N SER A 231 16.25 5.40 19.04
CA SER A 231 17.12 4.83 18.02
C SER A 231 17.66 5.92 17.09
N PRO A 232 18.76 5.67 16.35
CA PRO A 232 19.35 6.65 15.44
C PRO A 232 18.44 7.14 14.31
N ASP A 233 17.43 6.35 13.94
CA ASP A 233 16.42 6.70 12.94
C ASP A 233 15.14 7.31 13.56
N GLU A 234 15.11 7.49 14.88
CA GLU A 234 14.00 8.02 15.68
C GLU A 234 12.67 7.24 15.59
N ILE A 235 12.67 6.08 14.94
CA ILE A 235 11.48 5.23 14.76
C ILE A 235 11.20 4.46 16.04
N ALA A 236 12.22 3.85 16.62
CA ALA A 236 12.11 3.12 17.86
C ALA A 236 12.53 3.99 19.04
N SER A 237 11.76 3.96 20.13
CA SER A 237 12.14 4.60 21.38
C SER A 237 11.79 3.76 22.59
N LEU A 238 12.67 3.77 23.58
CA LEU A 238 12.47 3.19 24.89
C LEU A 238 12.24 4.33 25.88
N THR A 239 11.07 4.36 26.51
CA THR A 239 10.77 5.28 27.62
C THR A 239 10.84 4.50 28.92
N ILE A 240 11.65 4.99 29.87
CA ILE A 240 11.76 4.42 31.22
C ILE A 240 11.20 5.46 32.19
N ASP A 241 10.22 5.05 32.97
CA ASP A 241 9.60 5.90 33.97
C ASP A 241 10.43 6.03 35.24
N ARG A 242 10.25 7.14 35.94
CA ARG A 242 10.84 7.34 37.27
C ARG A 242 10.44 6.19 38.21
N GLY A 243 11.43 5.61 38.88
CA GLY A 243 11.26 4.55 39.87
C GLY A 243 11.41 3.14 39.31
N THR A 244 11.44 2.96 37.99
CA THR A 244 11.74 1.68 37.35
C THR A 244 13.12 1.20 37.78
N ARG A 245 13.20 -0.03 38.27
CA ARG A 245 14.46 -0.69 38.63
C ARG A 245 15.12 -1.20 37.35
N ILE A 246 16.39 -0.86 37.18
CA ILE A 246 17.22 -1.25 36.05
C ILE A 246 18.37 -2.09 36.58
N THR A 247 18.50 -3.34 36.14
CA THR A 247 19.59 -4.23 36.59
C THR A 247 20.16 -4.99 35.41
N CYS A 248 21.44 -5.34 35.41
CA CYS A 248 22.03 -6.30 34.47
C CYS A 248 23.09 -7.06 35.24
N ASP A 249 22.84 -8.34 35.50
CA ASP A 249 23.70 -9.21 36.29
C ASP A 249 24.35 -8.51 37.50
N ASN A 250 25.55 -8.92 37.92
CA ASN A 250 26.27 -8.32 39.05
C ASN A 250 27.10 -7.08 38.64
N GLU A 251 26.78 -6.43 37.52
CA GLU A 251 27.53 -5.28 37.00
C GLU A 251 26.71 -3.98 37.04
N SER A 252 27.39 -2.85 37.20
CA SER A 252 26.79 -1.54 37.11
C SER A 252 26.52 -1.19 35.64
N LEU A 253 25.24 -0.98 35.29
CA LEU A 253 24.85 -0.48 33.97
C LEU A 253 25.21 0.98 33.82
N GLU A 254 26.14 1.29 32.92
CA GLU A 254 26.51 2.66 32.58
C GLU A 254 25.64 3.24 31.46
N CYS A 255 25.08 2.38 30.59
CA CYS A 255 24.46 2.82 29.34
C CYS A 255 23.36 1.87 28.83
N ILE A 256 22.35 2.45 28.16
CA ILE A 256 21.31 1.71 27.42
C ILE A 256 21.19 2.31 26.01
N PHE A 257 21.10 1.45 25.00
CA PHE A 257 20.98 1.84 23.60
C PHE A 257 19.79 1.16 22.93
N VAL A 258 19.15 1.87 22.01
CA VAL A 258 18.20 1.29 21.05
C VAL A 258 18.86 1.34 19.67
N THR A 259 19.07 0.18 19.06
CA THR A 259 19.85 0.07 17.81
C THR A 259 19.05 -0.67 16.75
N VAL A 260 19.24 -0.31 15.48
CA VAL A 260 18.64 -1.02 14.36
C VAL A 260 19.32 -2.37 14.21
N VAL A 261 18.53 -3.43 14.03
CA VAL A 261 19.02 -4.78 13.79
C VAL A 261 18.81 -5.12 12.33
N ALA A 262 19.89 -5.47 11.63
CA ALA A 262 19.80 -5.90 10.24
C ALA A 262 19.02 -7.22 10.16
N SER A 263 18.13 -7.36 9.18
CA SER A 263 17.26 -8.53 9.04
C SER A 263 18.03 -9.85 8.87
N GLU A 264 19.24 -9.79 8.30
CA GLU A 264 20.15 -10.93 8.14
C GLU A 264 20.78 -11.42 9.47
N THR A 265 20.79 -10.56 10.48
CA THR A 265 21.28 -10.88 11.84
C THR A 265 20.17 -11.36 12.77
N LEU A 266 18.92 -11.38 12.28
CA LEU A 266 17.79 -11.88 13.05
C LEU A 266 17.90 -13.39 13.27
N ALA A 267 17.56 -13.81 14.48
CA ALA A 267 17.37 -15.21 14.76
C ALA A 267 16.27 -15.80 13.85
N PRO A 268 16.39 -17.09 13.46
CA PRO A 268 15.42 -17.73 12.59
C PRO A 268 13.97 -17.55 13.06
N LEU A 269 13.11 -17.11 12.15
CA LEU A 269 11.68 -16.90 12.38
C LEU A 269 10.90 -18.23 12.28
N THR A 270 11.28 -19.23 13.09
CA THR A 270 10.71 -20.59 13.00
C THR A 270 9.32 -20.71 13.61
N ASP A 271 9.01 -19.91 14.63
CA ASP A 271 7.75 -19.97 15.39
C ASP A 271 6.74 -18.90 14.96
N THR A 272 7.01 -18.19 13.86
CA THR A 272 6.20 -17.05 13.38
C THR A 272 5.59 -17.34 12.01
N SER A 273 5.32 -18.61 11.68
CA SER A 273 4.89 -19.04 10.33
C SER A 273 3.57 -18.42 9.85
N SER A 274 2.74 -17.94 10.77
CA SER A 274 1.50 -17.18 10.48
C SER A 274 1.71 -15.68 10.36
N TYR A 275 2.95 -15.19 10.40
CA TYR A 275 3.30 -13.79 10.45
C TYR A 275 4.33 -13.42 9.38
N ILE A 276 4.32 -12.17 8.97
CA ILE A 276 5.22 -11.58 7.98
C ILE A 276 6.02 -10.48 8.66
N PHE A 277 7.35 -10.53 8.51
CA PHE A 277 8.25 -9.48 8.97
C PHE A 277 8.01 -8.17 8.21
N THR A 278 7.84 -7.07 8.95
CA THR A 278 7.48 -5.76 8.36
C THR A 278 8.68 -4.90 8.01
N GLY A 279 9.90 -5.31 8.38
CA GLY A 279 11.13 -4.54 8.14
C GLY A 279 11.69 -3.85 9.38
N TYR A 280 10.94 -3.79 10.48
CA TYR A 280 11.39 -3.17 11.72
C TYR A 280 11.94 -4.20 12.69
N ALA A 281 13.23 -4.08 12.97
CA ALA A 281 13.93 -4.88 13.96
C ALA A 281 14.89 -3.99 14.75
N TYR A 282 14.79 -4.02 16.07
CA TYR A 282 15.59 -3.18 16.96
C TYR A 282 16.08 -3.99 18.15
N ALA A 283 17.29 -3.68 18.60
CA ALA A 283 17.88 -4.25 19.78
C ALA A 283 17.97 -3.19 20.88
N ILE A 284 17.43 -3.52 22.05
CA ILE A 284 17.67 -2.77 23.27
C ILE A 284 18.87 -3.41 23.95
N ARG A 285 20.00 -2.69 24.00
CA ARG A 285 21.26 -3.17 24.58
C ARG A 285 21.59 -2.45 25.89
N PRO A 286 22.24 -3.12 26.84
CA PRO A 286 22.75 -4.50 26.76
C PRO A 286 21.67 -5.57 27.00
N ASP A 287 21.91 -6.79 26.52
CA ASP A 287 20.91 -7.88 26.52
C ASP A 287 20.59 -8.44 27.91
N CYS A 288 21.57 -8.37 28.81
CA CYS A 288 21.43 -8.70 30.22
C CYS A 288 20.51 -7.73 31.00
N MET A 289 20.11 -6.61 30.40
CA MET A 289 19.30 -5.61 31.08
C MET A 289 17.93 -6.20 31.43
N LEU A 290 17.52 -5.99 32.67
CA LEU A 290 16.22 -6.32 33.23
C LEU A 290 15.57 -5.05 33.77
N LEU A 291 14.29 -4.90 33.46
CA LEU A 291 13.44 -3.77 33.83
C LEU A 291 12.22 -4.34 34.55
N ASP A 292 11.84 -3.76 35.69
CA ASP A 292 10.67 -4.24 36.44
C ASP A 292 9.34 -3.75 35.81
N THR A 293 8.89 -2.56 36.18
CA THR A 293 7.62 -1.97 35.72
C THR A 293 7.84 -0.50 35.40
N GLY A 294 7.19 -0.01 34.33
CA GLY A 294 7.31 1.39 33.89
C GLY A 294 8.27 1.61 32.72
N ALA A 295 8.66 0.56 31.99
CA ALA A 295 9.38 0.72 30.73
C ALA A 295 8.49 0.37 29.53
N GLN A 296 8.51 1.23 28.51
CA GLN A 296 7.73 1.09 27.30
C GLN A 296 8.61 1.22 26.07
N PHE A 297 8.46 0.27 25.14
CA PHE A 297 9.04 0.35 23.82
C PHE A 297 7.98 0.79 22.83
N THR A 298 8.32 1.79 22.04
CA THR A 298 7.44 2.40 21.05
C THR A 298 8.12 2.37 19.69
N LEU A 299 7.43 1.79 18.71
CA LEU A 299 7.75 1.96 17.30
C LEU A 299 6.76 2.96 16.70
N THR A 300 7.28 4.08 16.21
CA THR A 300 6.50 5.10 15.50
C THR A 300 6.61 4.84 14.00
N LEU A 301 5.51 4.43 13.39
CA LEU A 301 5.47 4.11 11.97
C LEU A 301 5.42 5.39 11.15
N THR A 302 6.23 5.45 10.08
CA THR A 302 6.20 6.59 9.17
C THR A 302 4.86 6.65 8.43
N GLY A 303 4.53 7.79 7.83
CA GLY A 303 3.30 7.92 7.04
C GLY A 303 3.23 6.93 5.87
N ALA A 304 4.36 6.64 5.22
CA ALA A 304 4.45 5.68 4.12
C ALA A 304 4.24 4.25 4.62
N ASP A 305 4.90 3.89 5.71
CA ASP A 305 4.78 2.54 6.28
C ASP A 305 3.39 2.28 6.84
N TRP A 306 2.76 3.30 7.45
CA TRP A 306 1.37 3.22 7.91
C TRP A 306 0.39 3.07 6.74
N ALA A 307 0.66 3.65 5.56
CA ALA A 307 -0.20 3.44 4.40
C ALA A 307 -0.20 1.98 3.91
N VAL A 308 0.91 1.27 4.10
CA VAL A 308 1.07 -0.14 3.72
C VAL A 308 0.58 -1.09 4.84
N LEU A 309 0.93 -0.79 6.08
CA LEU A 309 0.68 -1.62 7.25
C LEU A 309 -0.69 -1.36 7.90
N GLY A 310 -1.21 -0.14 7.83
CA GLY A 310 -2.56 0.28 8.19
C GLY A 310 -3.22 -0.47 9.35
N ASP A 311 -4.45 -0.95 9.11
CA ASP A 311 -5.29 -1.71 10.06
C ASP A 311 -4.92 -3.20 10.19
N ARG A 312 -3.72 -3.62 9.75
CA ARG A 312 -3.30 -5.02 9.91
C ARG A 312 -3.11 -5.35 11.38
N ASP A 313 -3.26 -6.62 11.72
CA ASP A 313 -2.95 -7.09 13.07
C ASP A 313 -1.42 -7.10 13.24
N LEU A 314 -0.93 -5.98 13.74
CA LEU A 314 0.47 -5.77 14.10
C LEU A 314 0.75 -6.36 15.48
N SER A 315 1.88 -7.05 15.59
CA SER A 315 2.33 -7.68 16.81
C SER A 315 3.82 -7.46 16.98
N LEU A 316 4.23 -7.03 18.17
CA LEU A 316 5.62 -6.99 18.57
C LEU A 316 6.04 -8.33 19.15
N TRP A 317 7.22 -8.78 18.73
CA TRP A 317 7.83 -10.01 19.21
C TRP A 317 9.21 -9.71 19.77
N TRP A 318 9.56 -10.41 20.83
CA TRP A 318 10.87 -10.33 21.48
C TRP A 318 11.59 -11.67 21.39
N TRP A 319 12.90 -11.63 21.12
CA TRP A 319 13.76 -12.80 21.08
C TRP A 319 14.28 -13.14 22.47
N ASP A 320 13.86 -14.29 22.98
CA ASP A 320 14.43 -14.90 24.18
C ASP A 320 15.70 -15.67 23.78
N ALA A 321 16.86 -15.10 24.10
CA ALA A 321 18.15 -15.71 23.77
C ALA A 321 18.40 -17.01 24.57
N ASP A 322 17.93 -17.08 25.81
CA ASP A 322 18.13 -18.25 26.69
C ASP A 322 17.32 -19.45 26.21
N GLN A 323 16.10 -19.19 25.75
CA GLN A 323 15.19 -20.21 25.24
C GLN A 323 15.28 -20.38 23.72
N SER A 324 16.08 -19.55 23.05
CA SER A 324 16.22 -19.50 21.59
C SER A 324 14.87 -19.49 20.87
N ARG A 325 13.95 -18.63 21.32
CA ARG A 325 12.60 -18.55 20.76
C ARG A 325 12.05 -17.13 20.71
N TRP A 326 11.16 -16.89 19.75
CA TRP A 326 10.40 -15.65 19.65
C TRP A 326 9.16 -15.72 20.55
N THR A 327 8.93 -14.68 21.35
CA THR A 327 7.73 -14.55 22.20
C THR A 327 6.93 -13.33 21.78
N MET A 328 5.63 -13.51 21.50
CA MET A 328 4.71 -12.42 21.19
C MET A 328 4.43 -11.60 22.45
N LEU A 329 4.55 -10.28 22.35
CA LEU A 329 4.29 -9.35 23.45
C LEU A 329 2.91 -8.71 23.33
N PRO A 330 2.27 -8.36 24.46
CA PRO A 330 1.06 -7.52 24.45
C PRO A 330 1.37 -6.20 23.74
N THR A 331 0.75 -5.98 22.59
CA THR A 331 1.01 -4.83 21.73
C THR A 331 -0.22 -3.93 21.66
N ALA A 332 -0.09 -2.68 22.08
CA ALA A 332 -1.10 -1.65 21.92
C ALA A 332 -0.80 -0.84 20.65
N ILE A 333 -1.75 -0.76 19.74
CA ILE A 333 -1.63 0.03 18.51
C ILE A 333 -2.43 1.33 18.66
N ASP A 334 -1.74 2.47 18.75
CA ASP A 334 -2.35 3.79 18.65
C ASP A 334 -2.40 4.21 17.19
N ARG A 335 -3.60 4.20 16.62
CA ARG A 335 -3.83 4.55 15.21
C ARG A 335 -3.75 6.05 14.93
N GLN A 336 -4.04 6.90 15.91
CA GLN A 336 -3.99 8.36 15.71
C GLN A 336 -2.53 8.81 15.62
N SER A 337 -1.69 8.27 16.49
CA SER A 337 -0.27 8.59 16.54
C SER A 337 0.59 7.67 15.67
N ARG A 338 0.00 6.61 15.08
CA ARG A 338 0.67 5.57 14.27
C ARG A 338 1.78 4.86 15.05
N MET A 339 1.51 4.51 16.30
CA MET A 339 2.48 3.92 17.21
C MET A 339 2.10 2.47 17.56
N ALA A 340 3.09 1.58 17.57
CA ALA A 340 3.01 0.28 18.20
C ALA A 340 3.78 0.31 19.53
N VAL A 341 3.08 0.07 20.64
CA VAL A 341 3.61 0.21 21.99
C VAL A 341 3.54 -1.12 22.72
N THR A 342 4.61 -1.50 23.40
CA THR A 342 4.62 -2.67 24.28
C THR A 342 5.41 -2.40 25.55
N GLY A 343 5.08 -3.13 26.61
CA GLY A 343 5.86 -3.12 27.84
C GLY A 343 7.18 -3.86 27.65
N VAL A 344 8.25 -3.34 28.23
CA VAL A 344 9.58 -3.96 28.17
C VAL A 344 10.00 -4.38 29.56
N THR A 345 10.45 -5.62 29.69
CA THR A 345 10.99 -6.16 30.94
C THR A 345 12.45 -6.58 30.81
N SER A 346 13.00 -6.59 29.59
CA SER A 346 14.36 -7.04 29.32
C SER A 346 14.97 -6.34 28.11
N GLY A 347 16.30 -6.34 28.02
CA GLY A 347 17.02 -6.09 26.78
C GLY A 347 16.80 -7.21 25.77
N GLY A 348 17.34 -7.04 24.57
CA GLY A 348 17.25 -8.03 23.50
C GLY A 348 16.62 -7.48 22.23
N THR A 349 16.29 -8.39 21.31
CA THR A 349 15.83 -8.04 19.96
C THR A 349 14.30 -8.03 19.90
N TYR A 350 13.77 -6.91 19.41
CA TYR A 350 12.36 -6.67 19.18
C TYR A 350 12.11 -6.56 17.68
N ILE A 351 11.06 -7.22 17.19
CA ILE A 351 10.64 -7.13 15.79
C ILE A 351 9.16 -6.81 15.71
N LEU A 352 8.80 -6.04 14.68
CA LEU A 352 7.40 -5.86 14.31
C LEU A 352 7.01 -6.88 13.25
N LEU A 353 5.96 -7.61 13.52
CA LEU A 353 5.36 -8.57 12.60
C LEU A 353 3.93 -8.16 12.31
N ARG A 354 3.45 -8.48 11.12
CA ARG A 354 2.03 -8.43 10.78
C ARG A 354 1.51 -9.84 10.57
N THR A 355 0.23 -10.09 10.84
CA THR A 355 -0.38 -11.37 10.45
C THR A 355 -0.27 -11.56 8.94
N ALA A 356 0.09 -12.78 8.54
CA ALA A 356 0.02 -13.17 7.15
C ALA A 356 -1.45 -13.09 6.72
N GLU A 357 -1.71 -12.44 5.58
CA GLU A 357 -3.03 -12.54 4.98
C GLU A 357 -3.37 -14.02 4.82
N PRO A 358 -4.56 -14.49 5.20
CA PRO A 358 -4.99 -15.79 4.77
C PRO A 358 -4.86 -15.77 3.26
N VAL A 359 -4.02 -16.66 2.72
CA VAL A 359 -4.01 -16.89 1.30
C VAL A 359 -5.44 -17.32 1.01
N SER A 360 -6.27 -16.40 0.51
CA SER A 360 -7.39 -16.78 -0.31
C SER A 360 -6.71 -17.52 -1.43
N VAL A 361 -6.68 -18.85 -1.29
CA VAL A 361 -6.57 -19.73 -2.41
C VAL A 361 -7.82 -19.39 -3.20
N VAL A 362 -7.73 -18.34 -4.01
CA VAL A 362 -8.49 -18.28 -5.23
C VAL A 362 -8.05 -19.58 -5.89
N PRO A 363 -8.91 -20.62 -5.93
CA PRO A 363 -8.55 -21.81 -6.65
C PRO A 363 -8.06 -21.33 -8.02
N PRO A 364 -6.96 -21.90 -8.55
CA PRO A 364 -6.41 -21.46 -9.83
C PRO A 364 -7.59 -21.25 -10.76
N PRO A 365 -7.67 -20.10 -11.48
CA PRO A 365 -8.79 -19.90 -12.40
C PRO A 365 -8.89 -21.19 -13.17
N THR A 366 -10.04 -21.86 -13.02
CA THR A 366 -10.28 -23.10 -13.74
C THR A 366 -9.86 -22.77 -15.16
N PRO A 367 -8.89 -23.52 -15.74
CA PRO A 367 -8.41 -23.21 -17.08
C PRO A 367 -9.67 -22.97 -17.89
N PRO A 368 -9.77 -21.84 -18.65
CA PRO A 368 -10.99 -21.58 -19.40
C PRO A 368 -11.29 -22.89 -20.06
N PRO A 369 -12.51 -23.45 -19.85
CA PRO A 369 -12.78 -24.78 -20.36
C PRO A 369 -12.28 -24.70 -21.78
N ILE A 370 -11.35 -25.60 -22.15
CA ILE A 370 -11.08 -25.85 -23.56
C ILE A 370 -12.49 -25.81 -24.14
N PRO A 371 -12.79 -25.01 -25.16
CA PRO A 371 -13.99 -25.27 -25.90
C PRO A 371 -13.75 -26.71 -26.36
N GLN A 372 -14.21 -27.68 -25.55
CA GLN A 372 -14.93 -28.79 -26.05
C GLN A 372 -15.71 -28.11 -27.15
N PRO A 373 -15.56 -28.53 -28.43
CA PRO A 373 -16.59 -28.16 -29.37
C PRO A 373 -17.85 -28.39 -28.57
N GLN A 374 -18.68 -27.35 -28.38
CA GLN A 374 -20.04 -27.63 -27.97
C GLN A 374 -20.45 -28.55 -29.10
N GLY A 375 -20.33 -29.84 -28.84
CA GLY A 375 -20.47 -30.89 -29.81
C GLY A 375 -21.94 -30.88 -29.91
N ASP A 376 -22.41 -29.98 -30.76
CA ASP A 376 -23.58 -29.17 -30.51
C ASP A 376 -24.66 -30.17 -30.17
N HIS A 377 -24.94 -30.34 -28.87
CA HIS A 377 -25.77 -31.46 -28.46
C HIS A 377 -27.17 -31.24 -29.04
N ARG A 378 -27.46 -30.01 -29.50
CA ARG A 378 -28.60 -29.64 -30.31
C ARG A 378 -28.43 -30.05 -31.77
N LEU A 379 -27.27 -29.89 -32.42
CA LEU A 379 -27.01 -30.44 -33.76
C LEU A 379 -27.01 -31.98 -33.78
N ILE A 380 -26.40 -32.65 -32.80
CA ILE A 380 -26.39 -34.11 -32.68
C ILE A 380 -27.79 -34.63 -32.34
N MET A 381 -28.56 -33.91 -31.51
CA MET A 381 -29.95 -34.26 -31.20
C MET A 381 -30.89 -33.97 -32.37
N ILE A 382 -30.71 -32.87 -33.11
CA ILE A 382 -31.47 -32.56 -34.34
C ILE A 382 -31.14 -33.57 -35.43
N VAL A 383 -29.86 -33.91 -35.65
CA VAL A 383 -29.43 -34.95 -36.60
C VAL A 383 -29.96 -36.32 -36.15
N SER A 384 -29.96 -36.63 -34.86
CA SER A 384 -30.54 -37.87 -34.33
C SER A 384 -32.07 -37.90 -34.46
N LEU A 385 -32.78 -36.78 -34.28
CA LEU A 385 -34.23 -36.68 -34.50
C LEU A 385 -34.59 -36.76 -35.98
N VAL A 386 -33.76 -36.18 -36.87
CA VAL A 386 -33.90 -36.26 -38.33
C VAL A 386 -33.63 -37.69 -38.80
N LEU A 387 -32.61 -38.37 -38.25
CA LEU A 387 -32.32 -39.77 -38.55
C LEU A 387 -33.35 -40.73 -37.96
N LEU A 388 -33.90 -40.45 -36.76
CA LEU A 388 -35.00 -41.21 -36.16
C LEU A 388 -36.31 -41.01 -36.91
N SER A 389 -36.63 -39.79 -37.36
CA SER A 389 -37.82 -39.52 -38.18
C SER A 389 -37.68 -40.08 -39.59
N ALA A 390 -36.50 -40.00 -40.21
CA ALA A 390 -36.20 -40.67 -41.48
C ALA A 390 -36.24 -42.20 -41.35
N GLY A 391 -35.68 -42.75 -40.27
CA GLY A 391 -35.71 -44.19 -39.96
C GLY A 391 -37.12 -44.70 -39.68
N LEU A 392 -37.94 -43.92 -38.98
CA LEU A 392 -39.36 -44.22 -38.72
C LEU A 392 -40.19 -44.08 -39.99
N ALA A 393 -39.92 -43.08 -40.85
CA ALA A 393 -40.56 -42.92 -42.16
C ALA A 393 -40.18 -44.05 -43.14
N LEU A 394 -38.96 -44.55 -43.09
CA LEU A 394 -38.53 -45.72 -43.88
C LEU A 394 -39.11 -47.03 -43.34
N ARG A 395 -39.24 -47.19 -42.01
CA ARG A 395 -39.89 -48.36 -41.38
C ARG A 395 -41.39 -48.37 -41.64
N LEU A 396 -42.06 -47.23 -41.52
CA LEU A 396 -43.49 -47.08 -41.79
C LEU A 396 -43.76 -47.15 -43.31
N GLY A 397 -42.93 -46.54 -44.15
CA GLY A 397 -43.01 -46.65 -45.61
C GLY A 397 -42.73 -48.07 -46.15
N ARG A 398 -41.94 -48.89 -45.44
CA ARG A 398 -41.84 -50.34 -45.73
C ARG A 398 -43.08 -51.11 -45.32
N ARG A 399 -43.77 -50.70 -44.25
CA ARG A 399 -45.00 -51.34 -43.75
C ARG A 399 -46.24 -50.91 -44.55
N GLU A 400 -46.21 -49.73 -45.18
CA GLU A 400 -47.28 -49.17 -46.00
C GLU A 400 -47.19 -49.59 -47.49
N ARG A 401 -46.09 -50.24 -47.90
CA ARG A 401 -46.01 -50.93 -49.20
C ARG A 401 -46.85 -52.20 -49.27
N GLU A 402 -47.39 -52.69 -48.14
CA GLU A 402 -48.28 -53.86 -48.09
C GLU A 402 -49.77 -53.51 -48.12
N ASN A 403 -50.18 -52.27 -47.87
CA ASN A 403 -51.58 -51.84 -47.97
C ASN A 403 -51.66 -50.52 -48.73
N ARG A 404 -51.95 -50.60 -50.04
CA ARG A 404 -52.30 -49.44 -50.89
C ARG A 404 -53.40 -48.60 -50.23
N SER A 405 -53.04 -47.48 -49.60
CA SER A 405 -53.94 -46.36 -49.31
C SER A 405 -53.18 -45.09 -48.89
N ASP A 406 -53.03 -44.20 -49.88
CA ASP A 406 -53.32 -42.75 -49.83
C ASP A 406 -52.65 -41.81 -48.81
N GLY A 407 -51.80 -40.90 -49.35
CA GLY A 407 -51.72 -39.48 -48.99
C GLY A 407 -51.06 -39.06 -47.67
N ALA A 408 -51.03 -39.92 -46.65
CA ALA A 408 -50.62 -39.54 -45.30
C ALA A 408 -49.12 -39.20 -45.17
N LEU A 409 -48.26 -39.90 -45.92
CA LEU A 409 -46.80 -39.70 -45.86
C LEU A 409 -46.36 -38.35 -46.45
N LEU A 410 -46.97 -37.92 -47.56
CA LEU A 410 -46.67 -36.64 -48.22
C LEU A 410 -47.18 -35.43 -47.42
N LEU A 411 -48.35 -35.55 -46.79
CA LEU A 411 -48.87 -34.52 -45.89
C LEU A 411 -48.04 -34.40 -44.60
N TRP A 412 -47.50 -35.51 -44.10
CA TRP A 412 -46.66 -35.49 -42.90
C TRP A 412 -45.27 -34.89 -43.17
N VAL A 413 -44.65 -35.24 -44.30
CA VAL A 413 -43.37 -34.66 -44.72
C VAL A 413 -43.51 -33.18 -45.09
N SER A 414 -44.58 -32.78 -45.78
CA SER A 414 -44.82 -31.36 -46.08
C SER A 414 -45.13 -30.52 -44.83
N GLY A 415 -45.90 -31.06 -43.89
CA GLY A 415 -46.18 -30.37 -42.62
C GLY A 415 -44.93 -30.17 -41.76
N THR A 416 -44.05 -31.16 -41.70
CA THR A 416 -42.77 -31.06 -40.96
C THR A 416 -41.80 -30.08 -41.63
N VAL A 417 -41.72 -30.07 -42.95
CA VAL A 417 -40.89 -29.11 -43.71
C VAL A 417 -41.39 -27.67 -43.53
N LEU A 418 -42.70 -27.43 -43.59
CA LEU A 418 -43.28 -26.10 -43.37
C LEU A 418 -43.06 -25.60 -41.94
N MET A 419 -43.15 -26.50 -40.95
CA MET A 419 -42.87 -26.18 -39.55
C MET A 419 -41.40 -25.74 -39.36
N ILE A 420 -40.46 -26.45 -39.97
CA ILE A 420 -39.02 -26.13 -39.90
C ILE A 420 -38.73 -24.79 -40.59
N LEU A 421 -39.30 -24.54 -41.78
CA LEU A 421 -39.15 -23.28 -42.50
C LEU A 421 -39.75 -22.09 -41.72
N GLY A 422 -40.89 -22.27 -41.07
CA GLY A 422 -41.51 -21.26 -40.21
C GLY A 422 -40.64 -20.89 -39.00
N ILE A 423 -40.05 -21.89 -38.34
CA ILE A 423 -39.14 -21.68 -37.21
C ILE A 423 -37.87 -20.92 -37.66
N LEU A 424 -37.28 -21.30 -38.79
CA LEU A 424 -36.09 -20.64 -39.35
C LEU A 424 -36.36 -19.19 -39.76
N TYR A 425 -37.49 -18.91 -40.41
CA TYR A 425 -37.87 -17.55 -40.81
C TYR A 425 -38.01 -16.62 -39.59
N GLN A 426 -38.62 -17.09 -38.51
CA GLN A 426 -38.84 -16.29 -37.30
C GLN A 426 -37.54 -16.04 -36.51
N ILE A 427 -36.64 -17.03 -36.44
CA ILE A 427 -35.30 -16.82 -35.89
C ILE A 427 -34.58 -15.71 -36.66
N THR A 428 -34.71 -15.70 -38.00
CA THR A 428 -34.08 -14.70 -38.87
C THR A 428 -34.70 -13.30 -38.67
N LEU A 429 -36.02 -13.22 -38.46
CA LEU A 429 -36.73 -11.96 -38.23
C LEU A 429 -36.35 -11.33 -36.88
N VAL A 430 -36.28 -12.14 -35.82
CA VAL A 430 -35.97 -11.66 -34.47
C VAL A 430 -34.50 -11.28 -34.34
N THR A 431 -33.57 -12.08 -34.89
CA THR A 431 -32.13 -11.77 -34.86
C THR A 431 -31.78 -10.48 -35.62
N ARG A 432 -32.51 -10.15 -36.71
CA ARG A 432 -32.35 -8.87 -37.42
C ARG A 432 -32.90 -7.66 -36.66
N ALA A 433 -33.98 -7.83 -35.90
CA ALA A 433 -34.63 -6.72 -35.20
C ALA A 433 -33.90 -6.33 -33.89
N SER A 434 -33.23 -7.27 -33.22
CA SER A 434 -32.60 -7.03 -31.91
C SER A 434 -31.07 -6.96 -31.92
N GLY A 435 -30.41 -7.25 -33.05
CA GLY A 435 -28.94 -7.19 -33.17
C GLY A 435 -28.17 -8.16 -32.26
N SER A 436 -28.84 -9.16 -31.69
CA SER A 436 -28.29 -10.06 -30.67
C SER A 436 -28.06 -11.50 -31.18
N HIS A 437 -27.06 -12.17 -30.60
CA HIS A 437 -26.71 -13.57 -30.90
C HIS A 437 -27.78 -14.55 -30.39
N LEU A 438 -27.89 -15.72 -31.05
CA LEU A 438 -28.90 -16.79 -30.84
C LEU A 438 -29.10 -17.27 -29.39
N SER A 439 -28.17 -17.00 -28.48
CA SER A 439 -28.19 -17.43 -27.09
C SER A 439 -29.24 -16.72 -26.21
N SER A 440 -29.71 -15.53 -26.59
CA SER A 440 -30.63 -14.70 -25.78
C SER A 440 -32.13 -14.92 -26.04
N LEU A 441 -32.51 -15.86 -26.92
CA LEU A 441 -33.92 -16.11 -27.30
C LEU A 441 -34.73 -16.93 -26.28
N HIS A 442 -34.06 -17.60 -25.32
CA HIS A 442 -34.71 -18.48 -24.33
C HIS A 442 -35.54 -17.74 -23.27
N SER A 443 -35.38 -16.41 -23.13
CA SER A 443 -36.00 -15.64 -22.04
C SER A 443 -37.31 -14.91 -22.41
N LEU A 444 -37.87 -15.13 -23.61
CA LEU A 444 -39.11 -14.46 -24.03
C LEU A 444 -40.34 -15.33 -23.77
N PRO A 445 -41.28 -14.92 -22.88
CA PRO A 445 -42.45 -15.71 -22.51
C PRO A 445 -43.44 -15.96 -23.67
N GLY A 446 -43.32 -15.26 -24.81
CA GLY A 446 -44.14 -15.45 -26.01
C GLY A 446 -43.65 -16.53 -26.98
N PHE A 447 -42.40 -16.98 -26.89
CA PHE A 447 -41.83 -17.94 -27.86
C PHE A 447 -42.38 -19.36 -27.64
N PHE A 448 -42.57 -19.76 -26.37
CA PHE A 448 -43.04 -21.09 -26.00
C PHE A 448 -44.54 -21.29 -26.22
N THR A 449 -45.35 -20.26 -26.02
CA THR A 449 -46.81 -20.31 -26.22
C THR A 449 -47.18 -20.58 -27.68
N VAL A 450 -46.41 -20.04 -28.63
CA VAL A 450 -46.65 -20.21 -30.07
C VAL A 450 -46.26 -21.62 -30.55
N ILE A 451 -45.19 -22.21 -30.03
CA ILE A 451 -44.78 -23.60 -30.35
C ILE A 451 -45.85 -24.59 -29.89
N VAL A 452 -46.41 -24.38 -28.69
CA VAL A 452 -47.48 -25.23 -28.14
C VAL A 452 -48.75 -25.15 -29.00
N VAL A 453 -49.11 -23.97 -29.49
CA VAL A 453 -50.28 -23.77 -30.37
C VAL A 453 -50.08 -24.48 -31.72
N ILE A 454 -48.89 -24.38 -32.33
CA ILE A 454 -48.59 -25.02 -33.61
C ILE A 454 -48.55 -26.56 -33.48
N ALA A 455 -47.96 -27.08 -32.40
CA ALA A 455 -47.96 -28.51 -32.11
C ALA A 455 -49.38 -29.05 -31.85
N GLY A 456 -50.22 -28.29 -31.15
CA GLY A 456 -51.63 -28.61 -30.93
C GLY A 456 -52.45 -28.65 -32.23
N LEU A 457 -52.22 -27.70 -33.14
CA LEU A 457 -52.84 -27.69 -34.48
C LEU A 457 -52.39 -28.88 -35.34
N GLY A 458 -51.11 -29.25 -35.30
CA GLY A 458 -50.58 -30.42 -36.00
C GLY A 458 -51.18 -31.73 -35.48
N LEU A 459 -51.39 -31.85 -34.17
CA LEU A 459 -52.03 -33.00 -33.54
C LEU A 459 -53.52 -33.10 -33.90
N TRP A 460 -54.24 -31.97 -33.91
CA TRP A 460 -55.66 -31.91 -34.25
C TRP A 460 -55.93 -32.29 -35.71
N ILE A 461 -55.09 -31.83 -36.64
CA ILE A 461 -55.17 -32.20 -38.06
C ILE A 461 -54.96 -33.72 -38.23
N ARG A 462 -53.97 -34.29 -37.53
CA ARG A 462 -53.67 -35.73 -37.60
C ARG A 462 -54.79 -36.60 -37.02
N TYR A 463 -55.41 -36.17 -35.92
CA TYR A 463 -56.57 -36.82 -35.32
C TYR A 463 -57.79 -36.81 -36.26
N ARG A 464 -58.06 -35.68 -36.93
CA ARG A 464 -59.17 -35.55 -37.89
C ARG A 464 -59.01 -36.45 -39.11
N VAL A 465 -57.76 -36.66 -39.57
CA VAL A 465 -57.44 -37.59 -40.68
C VAL A 465 -57.63 -39.05 -40.26
N HIS A 466 -57.25 -39.43 -39.03
CA HIS A 466 -57.40 -40.81 -38.55
C HIS A 466 -58.85 -41.23 -38.30
N HIS A 467 -59.73 -40.31 -37.89
CA HIS A 467 -61.15 -40.62 -37.65
C HIS A 467 -61.96 -40.93 -38.92
N GLN A 468 -61.40 -40.70 -40.12
CA GLN A 468 -62.05 -41.06 -41.37
C GLN A 468 -61.87 -42.55 -41.75
N SER A 469 -60.96 -43.29 -41.10
CA SER A 469 -60.83 -44.75 -41.25
C SER A 469 -61.55 -45.49 -40.13
N ARG A 470 -62.58 -46.29 -40.46
CA ARG A 470 -63.44 -47.01 -39.50
C ARG A 470 -62.76 -48.27 -38.94
N GLN A 471 -62.14 -48.24 -37.75
CA GLN A 471 -62.09 -49.33 -36.71
C GLN A 471 -61.54 -48.78 -35.34
N PRO A 472 -61.96 -49.30 -34.15
CA PRO A 472 -61.75 -48.65 -32.83
C PRO A 472 -60.39 -49.02 -32.17
N ALA A 473 -59.59 -48.14 -31.55
CA ALA A 473 -59.75 -47.16 -30.45
C ALA A 473 -59.32 -47.62 -29.01
N ALA A 474 -58.33 -48.51 -28.88
CA ALA A 474 -57.71 -48.83 -27.57
C ALA A 474 -56.20 -48.51 -27.47
N LEU A 475 -55.43 -48.73 -28.54
CA LEU A 475 -53.98 -48.47 -28.55
C LEU A 475 -53.65 -46.96 -28.64
N ASP A 476 -54.56 -46.16 -29.21
CA ASP A 476 -54.37 -44.72 -29.44
C ASP A 476 -54.46 -43.88 -28.16
N TRP A 477 -55.31 -44.27 -27.20
CA TRP A 477 -55.41 -43.59 -25.90
C TRP A 477 -54.12 -43.72 -25.08
N VAL A 478 -53.44 -44.87 -25.19
CA VAL A 478 -52.15 -45.12 -24.52
C VAL A 478 -51.05 -44.24 -25.09
N LEU A 479 -51.07 -44.00 -26.40
CA LEU A 479 -50.05 -43.22 -27.11
C LEU A 479 -50.20 -41.71 -26.84
N VAL A 480 -51.43 -41.20 -26.79
CA VAL A 480 -51.71 -39.81 -26.41
C VAL A 480 -51.38 -39.55 -24.94
N ALA A 481 -51.76 -40.46 -24.03
CA ALA A 481 -51.42 -40.36 -22.62
C ALA A 481 -49.90 -40.43 -22.38
N GLY A 482 -49.19 -41.30 -23.11
CA GLY A 482 -47.73 -41.42 -23.02
C GLY A 482 -46.99 -40.17 -23.50
N VAL A 483 -47.47 -39.50 -24.55
CA VAL A 483 -46.87 -38.25 -25.05
C VAL A 483 -47.11 -37.10 -24.06
N ILE A 484 -48.31 -36.96 -23.50
CA ILE A 484 -48.60 -35.92 -22.50
C ILE A 484 -47.77 -36.12 -21.23
N ALA A 485 -47.60 -37.37 -20.77
CA ALA A 485 -46.75 -37.70 -19.62
C ALA A 485 -45.27 -37.39 -19.89
N LEU A 486 -44.77 -37.67 -21.09
CA LEU A 486 -43.40 -37.34 -21.50
C LEU A 486 -43.16 -35.83 -21.59
N TYR A 487 -44.12 -35.06 -22.11
CA TYR A 487 -44.03 -33.60 -22.14
C TYR A 487 -44.12 -32.99 -20.74
N GLY A 488 -44.96 -33.54 -19.86
CA GLY A 488 -45.05 -33.12 -18.45
C GLY A 488 -43.76 -33.37 -17.67
N THR A 489 -43.10 -34.51 -17.87
CA THR A 489 -41.83 -34.82 -17.20
C THR A 489 -40.67 -33.99 -17.73
N ILE A 490 -40.63 -33.71 -19.04
CA ILE A 490 -39.64 -32.80 -19.64
C ILE A 490 -39.84 -31.36 -19.12
N LEU A 491 -41.08 -30.89 -18.98
CA LEU A 491 -41.39 -29.56 -18.43
C LEU A 491 -41.00 -29.44 -16.95
N LEU A 492 -41.26 -30.46 -16.13
CA LEU A 492 -40.87 -30.50 -14.72
C LEU A 492 -39.34 -30.55 -14.55
N ALA A 493 -38.63 -31.29 -15.41
CA ALA A 493 -37.17 -31.32 -15.41
C ALA A 493 -36.55 -29.96 -15.83
N PHE A 494 -37.26 -29.16 -16.63
CA PHE A 494 -36.82 -27.83 -17.07
C PHE A 494 -37.13 -26.72 -16.06
N LEU A 495 -38.15 -26.89 -15.21
CA LEU A 495 -38.48 -25.95 -14.13
C LEU A 495 -37.66 -26.18 -12.86
N ALA A 496 -37.14 -27.39 -12.65
CA ALA A 496 -36.39 -27.78 -11.46
C ALA A 496 -34.86 -27.58 -11.57
N GLY A 497 -34.37 -27.02 -12.67
CA GLY A 497 -32.95 -26.77 -12.92
C GLY A 497 -32.71 -25.39 -13.49
#